data_AF-A0A935L064-F1
#
_entry.id   AF-A0A935L064-F1
#
_cell.length_a   1.000
_cell.length_b   1.000
_cell.length_c   1.000
_cell.angle_alpha   90.00
_cell.angle_beta   90.00
_cell.angle_gamma   90.00
#
_symmetry.space_group_name_H-M   'P 1'
#
loop_
_entity.id
_entity.type
_entity.pdbx_description
1 polymer ?
#
loop_
_entity_poly.entity_id
_entity_poly.type
_entity_poly.pdbx_seq_one_letter_code
_entity_poly.pdbx_strand_id
1 'polypeptide(L)'
;MPEPGIDQTVLAFDFGIKRVGVAVGESRLGSGRPLLTISHEANDARFAAIAKLIAEWRPGRLVVGRPLNDDGSAHDMTARCERFAQQLAGRFRLPVSLVDERFSSLAADDALRARGQTDWRARKQGLDAESARVILDCWFAQPTVSNPVNG
;
A
#
# COMPACT_ATOMS: atom_id res chain seq x y z
N MET A 1 18.29 -5.70 -11.08
CA MET A 1 18.77 -4.31 -11.00
C MET A 1 17.58 -3.41 -11.24
N PRO A 2 17.16 -2.55 -10.28
CA PRO A 2 16.23 -1.45 -10.59
C PRO A 2 16.80 -0.62 -11.73
N GLU A 3 15.95 -0.24 -12.68
CA GLU A 3 16.37 0.70 -13.72
C GLU A 3 16.94 1.96 -13.05
N PRO A 4 18.08 2.48 -13.51
CA PRO A 4 18.67 3.66 -12.88
C PRO A 4 17.73 4.86 -13.04
N GLY A 5 17.33 5.45 -11.89
CA GLY A 5 17.16 6.89 -11.78
C GLY A 5 15.79 7.50 -12.10
N ILE A 6 14.70 7.00 -11.51
CA ILE A 6 13.60 7.91 -11.15
C ILE A 6 13.43 7.85 -9.62
N ASP A 7 14.02 8.83 -8.94
CA ASP A 7 13.66 9.18 -7.57
C ASP A 7 12.19 9.60 -7.59
N GLN A 8 11.32 8.74 -7.08
CA GLN A 8 9.89 8.98 -7.05
C GLN A 8 9.36 8.74 -5.65
N THR A 9 8.45 9.62 -5.27
CA THR A 9 7.55 9.36 -4.16
C THR A 9 6.60 8.23 -4.55
N VAL A 10 6.39 7.30 -3.63
CA VAL A 10 5.49 6.17 -3.78
C VAL A 10 4.46 6.23 -2.67
N LEU A 11 3.18 6.10 -3.03
CA LEU A 11 2.12 5.89 -2.05
C LEU A 11 1.73 4.41 -2.03
N ALA A 12 1.64 3.84 -0.84
CA ALA A 12 1.14 2.48 -0.64
C ALA A 12 -0.20 2.49 0.10
N PHE A 13 -1.05 1.53 -0.26
CA PHE A 13 -2.38 1.36 0.30
C PHE A 13 -2.57 -0.07 0.82
N ASP A 14 -2.98 -0.18 2.08
CA ASP A 14 -3.56 -1.40 2.65
C ASP A 14 -5.08 -1.28 2.55
N PHE A 15 -5.70 -2.02 1.62
CA PHE A 15 -7.12 -1.90 1.33
C PHE A 15 -7.95 -2.81 2.23
N GLY A 16 -8.69 -2.21 3.16
CA GLY A 16 -9.81 -2.83 3.85
C GLY A 16 -11.15 -2.26 3.40
N ILE A 17 -12.24 -3.04 3.54
CA ILE A 17 -13.61 -2.62 3.17
C ILE A 17 -14.02 -1.32 3.87
N LYS A 18 -13.65 -1.17 5.15
CA LYS A 18 -14.04 -0.03 6.00
C LYS A 18 -12.96 1.05 6.07
N ARG A 19 -11.69 0.67 5.90
CA ARG A 19 -10.53 1.53 6.15
C ARG A 19 -9.45 1.24 5.14
N VAL A 20 -8.74 2.26 4.73
CA VAL A 20 -7.56 2.13 3.87
C VAL A 20 -6.37 2.74 4.60
N GLY A 21 -5.40 1.91 4.96
CA GLY A 21 -4.13 2.37 5.46
C GLY A 21 -3.32 3.01 4.34
N VAL A 22 -2.63 4.12 4.62
CA VAL A 22 -1.79 4.81 3.64
C VAL A 22 -0.40 5.02 4.20
N ALA A 23 0.61 4.73 3.38
CA ALA A 23 2.00 5.04 3.65
C ALA A 23 2.63 5.78 2.47
N VAL A 24 3.70 6.51 2.76
CA VAL A 24 4.49 7.23 1.77
C VAL A 24 5.96 6.88 1.93
N GLY A 25 6.68 6.77 0.82
CA GLY A 25 8.10 6.48 0.81
C GLY A 25 8.77 7.01 -0.45
N GLU A 26 10.10 6.96 -0.44
CA GLU A 26 10.93 7.42 -1.54
C GLU A 26 11.75 6.25 -2.08
N SER A 27 11.74 6.06 -3.40
CA SER A 27 12.50 4.97 -4.04
C SER A 27 14.00 5.03 -3.73
N ARG A 28 14.56 6.22 -3.56
CA ARG A 28 15.97 6.43 -3.20
C ARG A 28 16.35 5.86 -1.84
N LEU A 29 15.44 5.96 -0.87
CA LEU A 29 15.65 5.49 0.50
C LEU A 29 15.26 4.03 0.69
N GLY A 30 14.52 3.45 -0.26
CA GLY A 30 14.03 2.08 -0.20
C GLY A 30 13.17 1.80 1.04
N SER A 31 12.56 2.83 1.63
CA SER A 31 11.78 2.71 2.86
C SER A 31 10.65 3.74 2.91
N GLY A 32 9.58 3.36 3.59
CA GLY A 32 8.40 4.18 3.80
C GLY A 32 8.15 4.53 5.26
N ARG A 33 7.20 5.45 5.46
CA ARG A 33 6.62 5.78 6.77
C ARG A 33 5.10 5.73 6.69
N PRO A 34 4.41 5.40 7.80
CA PRO A 34 2.96 5.43 7.81
C PRO A 34 2.51 6.90 7.67
N LEU A 35 1.44 7.14 6.89
CA LEU A 35 0.93 8.48 6.66
C LEU A 35 -0.36 8.70 7.44
N LEU A 36 -1.42 7.97 7.11
CA LEU A 36 -2.72 8.05 7.77
C LEU A 36 -3.61 6.86 7.40
N THR A 37 -4.77 6.78 8.04
CA THR A 37 -5.82 5.80 7.71
C THR A 37 -7.06 6.53 7.19
N ILE A 38 -7.49 6.25 5.96
CA ILE A 38 -8.72 6.77 5.38
C ILE A 38 -9.90 5.91 5.86
N SER A 39 -10.85 6.52 6.57
CA SER A 39 -12.01 5.82 7.16
C SER A 39 -13.33 6.24 6.50
N HIS A 40 -13.42 6.04 5.18
CA HIS A 40 -14.65 6.31 4.41
C HIS A 40 -15.22 5.01 3.83
N GLU A 41 -16.48 4.71 4.15
CA GLU A 41 -17.22 3.58 3.59
C GLU A 41 -17.69 3.87 2.16
N ALA A 42 -18.08 5.11 1.87
CA ALA A 42 -18.49 5.54 0.54
C ALA A 42 -17.28 5.65 -0.41
N ASN A 43 -17.39 5.02 -1.58
CA ASN A 43 -16.29 4.92 -2.53
C ASN A 43 -15.82 6.30 -3.04
N ASP A 44 -16.76 7.20 -3.34
CA ASP A 44 -16.42 8.54 -3.85
C ASP A 44 -15.66 9.38 -2.84
N ALA A 45 -16.06 9.34 -1.56
CA ALA A 45 -15.36 10.04 -0.48
C ALA A 45 -13.94 9.50 -0.28
N ARG A 46 -13.77 8.18 -0.38
CA ARG A 46 -12.45 7.53 -0.34
C ARG A 46 -11.56 8.00 -1.48
N PHE A 47 -12.04 7.96 -2.73
CA PHE A 47 -11.26 8.40 -3.88
C PHE A 47 -10.97 9.91 -3.86
N ALA A 48 -11.87 10.73 -3.30
CA ALA A 48 -11.61 12.16 -3.08
C ALA A 48 -10.48 12.38 -2.06
N ALA A 49 -10.43 11.60 -0.98
CA ALA A 49 -9.33 11.66 -0.01
C ALA A 49 -8.00 11.22 -0.65
N ILE A 50 -7.99 10.13 -1.43
CA ILE A 50 -6.82 9.67 -2.17
C ILE A 50 -6.35 10.73 -3.18
N ALA A 51 -7.27 11.39 -3.89
CA ALA A 51 -6.93 12.44 -4.84
C ALA A 51 -6.18 13.61 -4.17
N LYS A 52 -6.57 13.99 -2.94
CA LYS A 52 -5.86 15.01 -2.16
C LYS A 52 -4.43 14.56 -1.84
N LEU A 53 -4.24 13.31 -1.41
CA LEU A 53 -2.92 12.76 -1.14
C LEU A 53 -2.04 12.69 -2.39
N ILE A 54 -2.61 12.32 -3.54
CA ILE A 54 -1.88 12.31 -4.81
C ILE A 54 -1.48 13.74 -5.21
N ALA A 55 -2.37 14.73 -5.03
CA ALA A 55 -2.05 16.12 -5.33
C ALA A 55 -0.95 16.69 -4.42
N GLU A 56 -0.96 16.31 -3.14
CA GLU A 56 0.00 16.72 -2.13
C GLU A 56 1.37 16.07 -2.34
N TRP A 57 1.42 14.74 -2.45
CA TRP A 57 2.66 13.96 -2.47
C TRP A 57 3.21 13.72 -3.88
N ARG A 58 2.42 13.97 -4.92
CA ARG A 58 2.79 13.81 -6.34
C ARG A 58 3.54 12.49 -6.62
N PRO A 59 2.98 11.34 -6.24
CA PRO A 59 3.68 10.08 -6.40
C PRO A 59 3.88 9.71 -7.87
N GLY A 60 5.05 9.16 -8.19
CA GLY A 60 5.31 8.54 -9.50
C GLY A 60 4.67 7.16 -9.64
N ARG A 61 4.32 6.52 -8.52
CA ARG A 61 3.73 5.18 -8.48
C ARG A 61 2.85 4.97 -7.25
N LEU A 62 1.83 4.13 -7.43
CA LEU A 62 0.99 3.63 -6.35
C LEU A 62 1.24 2.14 -6.13
N VAL A 63 1.15 1.70 -4.88
CA VAL A 63 1.32 0.31 -4.46
C VAL A 63 0.09 -0.12 -3.67
N VAL A 64 -0.43 -1.31 -3.92
CA VAL A 64 -1.61 -1.86 -3.23
C VAL A 64 -1.27 -3.23 -2.67
N GLY A 65 -1.53 -3.42 -1.38
CA GLY A 65 -1.45 -4.72 -0.72
C GLY A 65 -2.53 -5.67 -1.23
N ARG A 66 -2.15 -6.92 -1.45
CA ARG A 66 -3.04 -7.97 -1.90
C ARG A 66 -2.94 -9.16 -0.95
N PRO A 67 -3.97 -9.41 -0.12
CA PRO A 67 -3.99 -10.59 0.72
C PRO A 67 -4.11 -11.84 -0.17
N LEU A 68 -3.28 -12.83 0.14
CA LEU A 68 -3.35 -14.17 -0.42
C LEU A 68 -3.54 -15.13 0.75
N ASN A 69 -4.79 -15.51 1.03
CA ASN A 69 -5.06 -16.64 1.91
C ASN A 69 -5.36 -17.87 1.03
N ASP A 70 -4.63 -18.96 1.26
CA ASP A 70 -4.72 -20.23 0.52
C ASP A 70 -5.93 -21.12 0.91
N ASP A 71 -6.90 -20.60 1.67
CA ASP A 71 -8.07 -21.36 2.20
C ASP A 71 -9.35 -21.21 1.34
N GLY A 72 -9.32 -20.49 0.21
CA GLY A 72 -10.46 -20.41 -0.71
C GLY A 72 -11.63 -19.51 -0.26
N SER A 73 -11.67 -19.04 0.99
CA SER A 73 -12.61 -18.02 1.49
C SER A 73 -12.22 -16.58 1.10
N ALA A 74 -11.03 -16.38 0.54
CA ALA A 74 -10.40 -15.07 0.31
C ALA A 74 -10.44 -14.52 -1.12
N HIS A 75 -11.03 -15.25 -2.08
CA HIS A 75 -11.19 -14.77 -3.46
C HIS A 75 -11.87 -13.39 -3.54
N ASP A 76 -12.82 -13.13 -2.65
CA ASP A 76 -13.57 -11.87 -2.63
C ASP A 76 -12.73 -10.65 -2.24
N MET A 77 -11.79 -10.78 -1.28
CA MET A 77 -10.96 -9.64 -0.87
C MET A 77 -9.86 -9.38 -1.91
N THR A 78 -9.21 -10.43 -2.40
CA THR A 78 -8.22 -10.33 -3.48
C THR A 78 -8.82 -9.63 -4.71
N ALA A 79 -10.01 -10.06 -5.15
CA ALA A 79 -10.71 -9.42 -6.27
C ALA A 79 -11.07 -7.95 -5.98
N ARG A 80 -11.42 -7.61 -4.73
CA ARG A 80 -11.69 -6.21 -4.32
C ARG A 80 -10.42 -5.37 -4.35
N CYS A 81 -9.28 -5.87 -3.88
CA CYS A 81 -8.00 -5.17 -3.95
C CYS A 81 -7.55 -4.96 -5.40
N GLU A 82 -7.71 -5.96 -6.27
CA GLU A 82 -7.40 -5.86 -7.69
C GLU A 82 -8.30 -4.83 -8.38
N ARG A 83 -9.60 -4.84 -8.10
CA ARG A 83 -10.54 -3.82 -8.59
C ARG A 83 -10.18 -2.42 -8.09
N PHE A 84 -9.79 -2.28 -6.82
CA PHE A 84 -9.34 -1.01 -6.25
C PHE A 84 -8.08 -0.51 -6.97
N ALA A 85 -7.10 -1.37 -7.22
CA ALA A 85 -5.90 -1.04 -7.99
C ALA A 85 -6.22 -0.60 -9.43
N GLN A 86 -7.15 -1.29 -10.10
CA GLN A 86 -7.62 -0.91 -11.44
C GLN A 86 -8.32 0.47 -11.42
N GLN A 87 -9.14 0.74 -10.41
CA GLN A 87 -9.79 2.04 -10.25
C GLN A 87 -8.77 3.17 -10.01
N LEU A 88 -7.73 2.92 -9.20
CA LEU A 88 -6.62 3.86 -9.01
C LEU A 88 -5.92 4.16 -10.33
N ALA A 89 -5.55 3.12 -11.08
CA ALA A 89 -4.88 3.24 -12.37
C ALA A 89 -5.74 4.04 -13.38
N GLY A 90 -7.02 3.69 -13.51
CA GLY A 90 -7.93 4.35 -14.45
C GLY A 90 -8.23 5.81 -14.08
N ARG A 91 -8.40 6.12 -12.78
CA ARG A 91 -8.78 7.46 -12.33
C ARG A 91 -7.62 8.43 -12.29
N PHE A 92 -6.44 7.98 -11.88
CA PHE A 92 -5.28 8.85 -11.65
C PHE A 92 -4.20 8.73 -12.72
N ARG A 93 -4.31 7.74 -13.63
CA ARG A 93 -3.34 7.49 -14.71
C ARG A 93 -1.90 7.33 -14.20
N LEU A 94 -1.77 6.77 -13.00
CA LEU A 94 -0.49 6.42 -12.39
C LEU A 94 -0.25 4.92 -12.49
N PRO A 95 1.01 4.47 -12.63
CA PRO A 95 1.34 3.06 -12.56
C PRO A 95 0.99 2.53 -11.16
N VAL A 96 0.31 1.38 -11.12
CA VAL A 96 -0.09 0.72 -9.88
C VAL A 96 0.55 -0.66 -9.83
N SER A 97 1.21 -0.98 -8.71
CA SER A 97 1.81 -2.29 -8.46
C SER A 97 1.07 -3.01 -7.33
N LEU A 98 0.85 -4.32 -7.48
CA LEU A 98 0.29 -5.16 -6.43
C LEU A 98 1.43 -5.87 -5.69
N VAL A 99 1.32 -5.94 -4.36
CA VAL A 99 2.28 -6.63 -3.49
C VAL A 99 1.59 -7.76 -2.76
N ASP A 100 2.22 -8.92 -2.77
CA ASP A 100 1.74 -10.12 -2.06
C ASP A 100 2.05 -10.03 -0.56
N GLU A 101 1.02 -10.18 0.28
CA GLU A 101 1.08 -10.03 1.74
C GLU A 101 1.50 -11.29 2.51
N ARG A 102 1.88 -12.40 1.83
CA ARG A 102 2.22 -13.70 2.45
C ARG A 102 3.20 -13.67 3.65
N PHE A 103 3.91 -12.57 3.88
CA PHE A 103 4.88 -12.43 4.97
C PHE A 103 4.69 -11.18 5.87
N SER A 104 3.66 -10.34 5.65
CA SER A 104 3.61 -8.99 6.21
C SER A 104 2.86 -8.86 7.56
N SER A 105 1.86 -9.70 7.82
CA SER A 105 0.98 -9.53 8.99
C SER A 105 1.71 -9.79 10.33
N LEU A 106 2.54 -10.83 10.39
CA LEU A 106 3.41 -11.11 11.55
C LEU A 106 4.49 -10.03 11.74
N ALA A 107 5.11 -9.58 10.64
CA ALA A 107 6.15 -8.55 10.69
C ALA A 107 5.61 -7.17 11.12
N ALA A 108 4.39 -6.81 10.71
CA ALA A 108 3.74 -5.56 11.10
C ALA A 108 3.37 -5.54 12.60
N ASP A 109 2.84 -6.65 13.14
CA ASP A 109 2.51 -6.76 14.56
C ASP A 109 3.78 -6.67 15.45
N ASP A 110 4.88 -7.33 15.04
CA ASP A 110 6.16 -7.26 15.74
C ASP A 110 6.78 -5.85 15.70
N ALA A 111 6.70 -5.15 14.56
CA ALA A 111 7.19 -3.77 14.44
C ALA A 111 6.43 -2.79 15.37
N LEU A 112 5.12 -2.98 15.53
CA LEU A 112 4.29 -2.17 16.43
C LEU A 112 4.50 -2.50 17.91
N ARG A 113 4.84 -3.76 18.23
CA ARG A 113 5.25 -4.15 19.59
C ARG A 113 6.57 -3.50 19.97
N ALA A 114 7.54 -3.48 19.06
CA ALA A 114 8.85 -2.86 19.28
C ALA A 114 8.78 -1.34 19.57
N ARG A 115 7.73 -0.64 19.11
CA ARG A 115 7.53 0.80 19.33
C ARG A 115 6.81 1.19 20.62
N GLY A 116 6.46 0.24 21.50
CA GLY A 116 6.02 0.52 22.87
C GLY A 116 4.60 1.13 23.02
N GLN A 117 3.75 1.04 22.01
CA GLN A 117 2.44 1.71 22.01
C GLN A 117 1.37 0.92 22.79
N THR A 118 1.08 1.28 24.04
CA THR A 118 0.23 0.47 24.96
C THR A 118 -1.29 0.65 24.78
N ASP A 119 -1.75 1.69 24.10
CA ASP A 119 -3.18 1.93 23.85
C ASP A 119 -3.67 1.13 22.63
N TRP A 120 -4.60 0.19 22.86
CA TRP A 120 -5.20 -0.68 21.85
C TRP A 120 -5.96 0.07 20.75
N ARG A 121 -6.67 1.16 21.07
CA ARG A 121 -7.45 1.92 20.09
C ARG A 121 -6.54 2.76 19.20
N ALA A 122 -5.53 3.39 19.79
CA ALA A 122 -4.49 4.10 19.04
C ALA A 122 -3.67 3.13 18.18
N ARG A 123 -3.33 1.95 18.71
CA ARG A 123 -2.72 0.84 17.95
C ARG A 123 -3.56 0.45 16.76
N LYS A 124 -4.86 0.19 16.94
CA LYS A 124 -5.72 -0.28 15.85
C LYS A 124 -5.94 0.76 14.74
N GLN A 125 -5.88 2.06 15.06
CA GLN A 125 -5.95 3.13 14.06
C GLN A 125 -4.62 3.32 13.32
N GLY A 126 -3.49 3.19 14.02
CA GLY A 126 -2.15 3.21 13.42
C GLY A 126 -1.80 1.91 12.66
N LEU A 127 -2.46 0.80 13.00
CA LEU A 127 -2.18 -0.52 12.44
C LEU A 127 -2.36 -0.55 10.93
N ASP A 128 -3.42 0.03 10.36
CA ASP A 128 -3.61 -0.01 8.90
C ASP A 128 -2.54 0.82 8.17
N ALA A 129 -2.21 2.02 8.68
CA ALA A 129 -1.16 2.86 8.10
C ALA A 129 0.23 2.18 8.20
N GLU A 130 0.46 1.45 9.29
CA GLU A 130 1.66 0.65 9.46
C GLU A 130 1.70 -0.57 8.53
N SER A 131 0.57 -1.27 8.34
CA SER A 131 0.45 -2.33 7.32
C SER A 131 0.79 -1.79 5.93
N ALA A 132 0.27 -0.61 5.57
CA ALA A 132 0.60 0.06 4.32
C ALA A 132 2.11 0.38 4.20
N ARG A 133 2.78 0.71 5.31
CA ARG A 133 4.23 0.93 5.35
C ARG A 133 4.98 -0.39 5.10
N VAL A 134 4.56 -1.48 5.74
CA VAL A 134 5.17 -2.80 5.52
C VAL A 134 4.98 -3.25 4.08
N ILE A 135 3.80 -3.06 3.49
CA ILE A 135 3.55 -3.30 2.06
C ILE A 135 4.54 -2.51 1.19
N LEU A 136 4.77 -1.24 1.52
CA LEU A 136 5.69 -0.38 0.78
C LEU A 136 7.15 -0.85 0.89
N ASP A 137 7.61 -1.18 2.10
CA ASP A 137 8.96 -1.70 2.31
C ASP A 137 9.15 -3.05 1.59
N CYS A 138 8.16 -3.94 1.63
CA CYS A 138 8.17 -5.18 0.87
C CYS A 138 8.29 -4.92 -0.63
N TRP A 139 7.61 -3.90 -1.16
CA TRP A 139 7.74 -3.51 -2.57
C TRP A 139 9.13 -3.01 -2.90
N PHE A 140 9.73 -2.17 -2.05
CA PHE A 140 11.10 -1.68 -2.25
C PHE A 140 12.14 -2.80 -2.18
N ALA A 141 11.91 -3.82 -1.34
CA ALA A 141 12.80 -4.97 -1.19
C ALA A 141 12.70 -5.98 -2.35
N GLN A 142 11.62 -5.95 -3.14
CA GLN A 142 11.50 -6.83 -4.29
C GLN A 142 12.55 -6.46 -5.35
N PRO A 143 13.33 -7.43 -5.85
CA PRO A 143 14.18 -7.18 -7.00
C PRO A 143 13.26 -6.79 -8.16
N THR A 144 13.47 -5.60 -8.71
CA THR A 144 12.77 -5.18 -9.93
C THR A 144 13.03 -6.22 -11.02
N VAL A 145 12.02 -7.03 -11.30
CA VAL A 145 11.99 -7.84 -12.51
C VAL A 145 11.84 -6.87 -13.67
N SER A 146 12.97 -6.54 -14.29
CA SER A 146 13.03 -5.94 -15.61
C SER A 146 12.35 -6.90 -16.57
N ASN A 147 11.08 -6.66 -16.90
CA ASN A 147 10.43 -7.42 -17.97
C ASN A 147 10.97 -6.87 -19.30
N PRO A 148 11.70 -7.65 -20.11
CA PRO A 148 12.11 -7.17 -21.43
C PRO A 148 10.84 -6.94 -22.26
N VAL A 149 10.74 -5.74 -22.84
CA VAL A 149 9.76 -5.45 -23.89
C VAL A 149 10.09 -6.36 -25.08
N ASN A 150 9.25 -7.36 -25.32
CA ASN A 150 9.28 -8.10 -26.58
C ASN A 150 8.84 -7.15 -27.71
N GLY A 151 9.64 -7.14 -28.77
CA GLY A 151 9.51 -6.28 -29.95
C GLY A 151 8.40 -6.67 -30.91
#